data_AF-A0A6B3P9Y1-F1
#
_entry.id   AF-A0A6B3P9Y1-F1
#
_cell.length_a   1.000
_cell.length_b   1.000
_cell.length_c   1.000
_cell.angle_alpha   90.00
_cell.angle_beta   90.00
_cell.angle_gamma   90.00
#
_symmetry.space_group_name_H-M   'P 1'
#
loop_
_entity.id
_entity.type
_entity.pdbx_description
1 polymer ?
#
loop_
_entity_poly.entity_id
_entity_poly.type
_entity_poly.pdbx_seq_one_letter_code
_entity_poly.pdbx_strand_id
1 'polypeptide(L)'
;MLAKIYEGNNSVVYRGRYEENNQPVVLKFSKGDFPSEAENNRYRKEYEILSYFNFSGVIKVYGLEKYNNTLVMILEYFGGEYLKTLITSQKITILGFLNLAIKIAESLGEIHSAKIIHKDINPSNIIVNFTTRELKIIDFNISSVLTRDSYKLKNPNILEGTLPYRTPNRIYLRSYKFNTHLGFMILAVIFHNFSVS
;
A
#
# COMPACT_ATOMS: atom_id res chain seq x y z
N MET A 1 -10.81 -11.12 -21.82
CA MET A 1 -11.97 -11.21 -20.90
C MET A 1 -11.60 -10.53 -19.58
N LEU A 2 -12.42 -9.60 -19.10
CA LEU A 2 -12.24 -8.94 -17.80
C LEU A 2 -13.04 -9.69 -16.73
N ALA A 3 -12.46 -9.84 -15.53
CA ALA A 3 -13.13 -10.43 -14.38
C ALA A 3 -13.01 -9.49 -13.18
N LYS A 4 -14.13 -9.04 -12.60
CA LYS A 4 -14.12 -8.18 -11.40
C LYS A 4 -13.55 -8.98 -10.23
N ILE A 5 -12.53 -8.45 -9.56
CA ILE A 5 -11.87 -9.11 -8.43
C ILE A 5 -12.05 -8.35 -7.11
N TYR A 6 -12.37 -7.06 -7.17
CA TYR A 6 -12.65 -6.26 -5.99
C TYR A 6 -13.53 -5.06 -6.34
N GLU A 7 -14.39 -4.68 -5.39
CA GLU A 7 -15.17 -3.46 -5.45
C GLU A 7 -15.12 -2.79 -4.07
N GLY A 8 -14.60 -1.57 -4.04
CA GLY A 8 -14.55 -0.74 -2.85
C GLY A 8 -15.48 0.46 -2.97
N ASN A 9 -15.34 1.38 -2.01
CA ASN A 9 -16.13 2.61 -1.99
C ASN A 9 -15.78 3.54 -3.15
N ASN A 10 -14.49 3.64 -3.50
CA ASN A 10 -13.98 4.62 -4.48
C ASN A 10 -13.33 3.99 -5.70
N SER A 11 -13.20 2.66 -5.74
CA SER A 11 -12.56 1.98 -6.86
C SER A 11 -13.19 0.62 -7.16
N VAL A 12 -13.08 0.23 -8.43
CA VAL A 12 -13.43 -1.11 -8.90
C VAL A 12 -12.19 -1.69 -9.57
N VAL A 13 -11.88 -2.94 -9.26
CA VAL A 13 -10.67 -3.61 -9.72
C VAL A 13 -11.03 -4.86 -10.51
N TYR A 14 -10.45 -4.97 -11.70
CA TYR A 14 -10.62 -6.10 -12.60
C TYR A 14 -9.28 -6.79 -12.84
N ARG A 15 -9.33 -8.11 -13.02
CA ARG A 15 -8.26 -8.86 -13.68
C ARG A 15 -8.52 -8.86 -15.18
N GLY A 16 -7.49 -8.53 -15.96
CA GLY A 16 -7.51 -8.54 -17.41
C GLY A 16 -6.27 -9.20 -17.99
N ARG A 17 -6.12 -9.09 -19.30
CA ARG A 17 -4.91 -9.48 -20.04
C ARG A 17 -4.69 -8.49 -21.19
N TYR A 18 -3.44 -8.20 -21.50
CA TYR A 18 -3.10 -7.50 -22.75
C TYR A 18 -3.47 -8.38 -23.94
N GLU A 19 -4.05 -7.79 -24.99
CA GLU A 19 -4.46 -8.53 -26.19
C GLU A 19 -3.26 -9.00 -27.00
N GLU A 20 -2.19 -8.20 -27.06
CA GLU A 20 -1.01 -8.44 -27.89
C GLU A 20 -0.20 -9.67 -27.45
N ASN A 21 -0.07 -9.90 -26.14
CA ASN A 21 0.83 -10.91 -25.58
C ASN A 21 0.18 -11.80 -24.51
N ASN A 22 -1.12 -11.64 -24.26
CA ASN A 22 -1.89 -12.37 -23.25
C ASN A 22 -1.35 -12.23 -21.81
N GLN A 23 -0.48 -11.25 -21.53
CA GLN A 23 0.10 -11.00 -20.21
C GLN A 23 -1.02 -10.57 -19.24
N PRO A 24 -1.14 -11.20 -18.06
CA PRO A 24 -2.16 -10.84 -17.10
C PRO A 24 -1.87 -9.50 -16.42
N VAL A 25 -2.93 -8.72 -16.20
CA VAL A 25 -2.86 -7.39 -15.58
C VAL A 25 -4.00 -7.19 -14.60
N VAL A 26 -3.82 -6.23 -13.70
CA VAL A 26 -4.88 -5.67 -12.86
C VAL A 26 -5.24 -4.28 -13.37
N LEU A 27 -6.53 -4.00 -13.51
CA LEU A 27 -7.06 -2.71 -13.91
C LEU A 27 -7.82 -2.10 -12.75
N LYS A 28 -7.34 -0.97 -12.22
CA LYS A 28 -7.97 -0.21 -11.15
C LYS A 28 -8.68 1.01 -11.75
N PHE A 29 -9.99 1.06 -11.58
CA PHE A 29 -10.87 2.14 -12.05
C PHE A 29 -11.36 2.96 -10.86
N SER A 30 -11.54 4.27 -11.06
CA SER A 30 -12.35 5.07 -10.14
C SER A 30 -13.81 4.64 -10.21
N LYS A 31 -14.52 4.67 -9.07
CA LYS A 31 -15.95 4.41 -9.05
C LYS A 31 -16.70 5.64 -9.59
N GLY A 32 -17.60 5.41 -10.55
CA GLY A 32 -18.42 6.46 -11.18
C GLY A 32 -17.94 6.86 -12.58
N ASP A 33 -18.89 7.26 -13.43
CA ASP A 33 -18.63 7.58 -14.84
C ASP A 33 -17.96 8.94 -15.03
N PHE A 34 -18.01 9.82 -14.04
CA PHE A 34 -17.47 11.18 -14.10
C PHE A 34 -16.71 11.52 -12.81
N PRO A 35 -15.48 10.99 -12.64
CA PRO A 35 -14.66 11.32 -11.48
C PRO A 35 -14.35 12.81 -11.45
N SER A 36 -14.34 13.37 -10.24
CA SER A 36 -13.91 14.75 -9.99
C SER A 36 -12.44 14.96 -10.36
N GLU A 37 -12.04 16.21 -10.61
CA GLU A 37 -10.64 16.57 -10.85
C GLU A 37 -9.74 16.16 -9.67
N ALA A 38 -10.27 16.23 -8.44
CA ALA A 38 -9.57 15.76 -7.24
C ALA A 38 -9.33 14.23 -7.26
N GLU A 39 -10.27 13.44 -7.78
CA GLU A 39 -10.09 11.99 -7.98
C GLU A 39 -9.05 11.68 -9.05
N ASN A 40 -9.13 12.35 -10.19
CA ASN A 40 -8.15 12.19 -11.27
C ASN A 40 -6.73 12.55 -10.79
N ASN A 41 -6.58 13.64 -10.04
CA ASN A 41 -5.31 14.03 -9.45
C ASN A 41 -4.78 13.02 -8.43
N ARG A 42 -5.65 12.35 -7.67
CA ARG A 42 -5.24 11.25 -6.78
C ARG A 42 -4.68 10.06 -7.56
N TYR A 43 -5.32 9.68 -8.67
CA TYR A 43 -4.83 8.59 -9.53
C TYR A 43 -3.50 8.93 -10.21
N ARG A 44 -3.36 10.15 -10.75
CA ARG A 44 -2.09 10.62 -11.34
C ARG A 44 -0.97 10.59 -10.32
N LYS A 45 -1.22 11.10 -9.12
CA LYS A 45 -0.24 11.10 -8.03
C LYS A 45 0.14 9.67 -7.59
N GLU A 46 -0.83 8.76 -7.48
CA GLU A 46 -0.56 7.36 -7.15
C GLU A 46 0.29 6.70 -8.25
N TYR A 47 -0.04 6.93 -9.53
CA TYR A 47 0.76 6.46 -10.67
C TYR A 47 2.20 7.01 -10.62
N GLU A 48 2.37 8.31 -10.40
CA GLU A 48 3.69 8.93 -10.27
C GLU A 48 4.50 8.30 -9.14
N ILE A 49 3.88 8.10 -7.97
CA ILE A 49 4.54 7.45 -6.83
C ILE A 49 4.99 6.03 -7.18
N LEU A 50 4.10 5.23 -7.77
CA LEU A 50 4.40 3.86 -8.15
C LEU A 50 5.48 3.78 -9.22
N SER A 51 5.53 4.76 -10.13
CA SER A 51 6.52 4.82 -11.22
C SER A 51 7.95 5.08 -10.72
N TYR A 52 8.13 5.58 -9.50
CA TYR A 52 9.47 5.72 -8.89
C TYR A 52 10.05 4.41 -8.37
N PHE A 53 9.22 3.38 -8.18
CA PHE A 53 9.69 2.14 -7.58
C PHE A 53 10.17 1.15 -8.63
N ASN A 54 11.40 0.67 -8.44
CA ASN A 54 12.00 -0.40 -9.25
C ASN A 54 12.52 -1.53 -8.36
N PHE A 55 11.73 -1.96 -7.38
CA PHE A 55 12.04 -3.08 -6.50
C PHE A 55 10.83 -3.98 -6.28
N SER A 56 11.07 -5.22 -5.85
CA SER A 56 10.05 -6.28 -5.83
C SER A 56 8.95 -6.08 -4.78
N GLY A 57 9.23 -5.35 -3.71
CA GLY A 57 8.34 -5.14 -2.55
C GLY A 57 7.13 -4.23 -2.79
N VAL A 58 7.06 -3.56 -3.94
CA VAL A 58 5.91 -2.72 -4.34
C VAL A 58 5.33 -3.25 -5.66
N ILE A 59 4.02 -3.10 -5.81
CA ILE A 59 3.33 -3.45 -7.05
C ILE A 59 3.85 -2.61 -8.21
N LYS A 60 4.18 -3.25 -9.34
CA LYS A 60 4.58 -2.50 -10.53
C LYS A 60 3.36 -1.87 -11.18
N VAL A 61 3.52 -0.61 -11.59
CA VAL A 61 2.57 0.07 -12.46
C VAL A 61 3.07 0.01 -13.90
N TYR A 62 2.21 -0.39 -14.82
CA TYR A 62 2.52 -0.47 -16.24
C TYR A 62 2.07 0.78 -17.00
N GLY A 63 1.00 1.43 -16.54
CA GLY A 63 0.48 2.62 -17.21
C GLY A 63 -0.69 3.26 -16.49
N LEU A 64 -1.03 4.46 -16.96
CA LEU A 64 -2.24 5.19 -16.58
C LEU A 64 -2.90 5.70 -17.85
N GLU A 65 -4.01 5.07 -18.20
CA GLU A 65 -4.71 5.32 -19.46
C GLU A 65 -6.03 6.06 -19.22
N LYS A 66 -6.47 6.81 -20.23
CA LYS A 66 -7.83 7.36 -20.25
C LYS A 66 -8.77 6.31 -20.85
N TYR A 67 -9.86 6.02 -20.15
CA TYR A 67 -10.92 5.15 -20.65
C TYR A 67 -12.26 5.84 -20.43
N ASN A 68 -12.97 6.14 -21.51
CA ASN A 68 -14.15 7.00 -21.49
C ASN A 68 -13.84 8.33 -20.77
N ASN A 69 -14.50 8.58 -19.65
CA ASN A 69 -14.40 9.79 -18.84
C ASN A 69 -13.59 9.58 -17.55
N THR A 70 -12.93 8.43 -17.38
CA THR A 70 -12.14 8.08 -16.19
C THR A 70 -10.70 7.71 -16.53
N LEU A 71 -9.88 7.60 -15.49
CA LEU A 71 -8.52 7.08 -15.57
C LEU A 71 -8.49 5.62 -15.12
N VAL A 72 -7.70 4.81 -15.81
CA VAL A 72 -7.48 3.40 -15.50
C VAL A 72 -6.02 3.18 -15.24
N MET A 73 -5.70 2.75 -14.02
CA MET A 73 -4.34 2.37 -13.68
C MET A 73 -4.14 0.89 -14.02
N ILE A 74 -3.13 0.61 -14.84
CA ILE A 74 -2.75 -0.73 -15.24
C ILE A 74 -1.60 -1.17 -14.34
N LEU A 75 -1.84 -2.25 -13.60
CA LEU A 75 -0.95 -2.78 -12.58
C LEU A 75 -0.54 -4.21 -12.92
N GLU A 76 0.61 -4.61 -12.39
CA GLU A 76 1.08 -5.99 -12.40
C GLU A 76 0.05 -6.94 -11.78
N TYR A 77 -0.15 -8.10 -12.40
CA TYR A 77 -0.80 -9.25 -11.78
C TYR A 77 0.23 -10.35 -11.54
N PHE A 78 0.50 -10.64 -10.27
CA PHE A 78 1.50 -11.65 -9.87
C PHE A 78 0.88 -12.86 -9.15
N GLY A 79 -0.45 -13.02 -9.19
CA GLY A 79 -1.13 -14.24 -8.73
C GLY A 79 -1.16 -14.47 -7.21
N GLY A 80 -0.96 -13.44 -6.38
CA GLY A 80 -1.02 -13.56 -4.92
C GLY A 80 -2.42 -13.38 -4.29
N GLU A 81 -2.49 -13.65 -2.99
CA GLU A 81 -3.66 -13.45 -2.12
C GLU A 81 -3.42 -12.29 -1.14
N TYR A 82 -4.48 -11.58 -0.74
CA TYR A 82 -4.38 -10.55 0.29
C TYR A 82 -3.98 -11.14 1.64
N LEU A 83 -3.04 -10.50 2.33
CA LEU A 83 -2.61 -10.90 3.68
C LEU A 83 -3.78 -10.92 4.67
N LYS A 84 -4.73 -9.99 4.53
CA LYS A 84 -5.98 -9.99 5.30
C LYS A 84 -6.71 -11.34 5.19
N THR A 85 -6.90 -11.84 3.96
CA THR A 85 -7.58 -13.11 3.72
C THR A 85 -6.83 -14.26 4.39
N LEU A 86 -5.51 -14.30 4.25
CA LEU A 86 -4.66 -15.34 4.82
C LEU A 86 -4.72 -15.40 6.35
N ILE A 87 -4.74 -14.23 7.00
CA ILE A 87 -4.89 -14.12 8.46
C ILE A 87 -6.29 -14.58 8.88
N THR A 88 -7.34 -14.06 8.24
CA THR A 88 -8.73 -14.39 8.60
C THR A 88 -9.07 -15.86 8.33
N SER A 89 -8.48 -16.48 7.31
CA SER A 89 -8.69 -17.90 6.99
C SER A 89 -7.75 -18.83 7.76
N GLN A 90 -6.94 -18.32 8.70
CA GLN A 90 -5.97 -19.09 9.49
C GLN A 90 -5.01 -19.95 8.64
N LYS A 91 -4.69 -19.49 7.43
CA LYS A 91 -3.80 -20.21 6.50
C LYS A 91 -2.33 -19.89 6.76
N ILE A 92 -2.02 -19.10 7.79
CA ILE A 92 -0.68 -18.65 8.11
C ILE A 92 -0.30 -18.99 9.55
N THR A 93 0.84 -19.66 9.72
CA THR A 93 1.41 -19.94 11.04
C THR A 93 2.10 -18.70 11.60
N ILE A 94 2.36 -18.67 12.91
CA ILE A 94 3.06 -17.54 13.54
C ILE A 94 4.45 -17.32 12.93
N LEU A 95 5.19 -18.40 12.67
CA LEU A 95 6.50 -18.35 12.03
C LEU A 95 6.40 -17.86 10.58
N GLY A 96 5.39 -18.31 9.84
CA GLY A 96 5.10 -17.83 8.49
C GLY A 96 4.82 -16.33 8.48
N PHE A 97 4.05 -15.84 9.45
CA PHE A 97 3.73 -14.43 9.59
C PHE A 97 4.97 -13.59 9.97
N LEU A 98 5.81 -14.06 10.89
CA LEU A 98 7.05 -13.36 11.25
C LEU A 98 7.99 -13.21 10.03
N ASN A 99 8.09 -14.25 9.19
CA ASN A 99 8.85 -14.16 7.94
C ASN A 99 8.27 -13.12 6.97
N LEU A 100 6.94 -13.01 6.89
CA LEU A 100 6.30 -11.94 6.11
C LEU A 100 6.55 -10.57 6.73
N ALA A 101 6.50 -10.44 8.06
CA ALA A 101 6.73 -9.17 8.74
C ALA A 101 8.12 -8.60 8.47
N ILE A 102 9.14 -9.46 8.38
CA ILE A 102 10.50 -9.08 7.98
C ILE A 102 10.49 -8.51 6.55
N LYS A 103 9.92 -9.24 5.58
CA LYS A 103 9.81 -8.78 4.18
C LYS A 103 9.02 -7.48 4.02
N ILE A 104 7.96 -7.32 4.82
CA ILE A 104 7.18 -6.09 4.88
C ILE A 104 8.08 -4.95 5.34
N ALA A 105 8.79 -5.12 6.46
CA ALA A 105 9.69 -4.11 7.01
C ALA A 105 10.82 -3.74 6.03
N GLU A 106 11.41 -4.70 5.32
CA GLU A 106 12.39 -4.47 4.25
C GLU A 106 11.81 -3.61 3.13
N SER A 107 10.64 -4.02 2.59
CA SER A 107 9.94 -3.28 1.52
C SER A 107 9.63 -1.84 1.93
N LEU A 108 9.29 -1.62 3.20
CA LEU A 108 9.02 -0.29 3.74
C LEU A 108 10.29 0.53 3.95
N GLY A 109 11.38 -0.12 4.32
CA GLY A 109 12.71 0.50 4.33
C GLY A 109 13.04 1.09 2.96
N GLU A 110 12.79 0.32 1.89
CA GLU A 110 12.99 0.77 0.52
C GLU A 110 12.03 1.92 0.14
N ILE A 111 10.73 1.81 0.43
CA ILE A 111 9.75 2.90 0.23
C ILE A 111 10.21 4.20 0.92
N HIS A 112 10.66 4.10 2.17
CA HIS A 112 11.12 5.24 2.94
C HIS A 112 12.44 5.81 2.41
N SER A 113 13.34 4.97 1.92
CA SER A 113 14.60 5.41 1.28
C SER A 113 14.33 6.26 0.03
N ALA A 114 13.24 5.95 -0.69
CA ALA A 114 12.73 6.75 -1.81
C ALA A 114 11.96 8.01 -1.36
N LYS A 115 12.01 8.36 -0.07
CA LYS A 115 11.33 9.53 0.53
C LYS A 115 9.81 9.47 0.41
N ILE A 116 9.21 8.30 0.25
CA ILE A 116 7.77 8.11 0.25
C ILE A 116 7.32 7.64 1.64
N ILE A 117 6.15 8.07 2.11
CA ILE A 117 5.47 7.48 3.26
C ILE A 117 4.11 6.97 2.79
N HIS A 118 3.86 5.67 2.98
CA HIS A 118 2.62 5.02 2.54
C HIS A 118 1.35 5.51 3.28
N LYS A 119 1.46 5.67 4.61
CA LYS A 119 0.40 6.07 5.56
C LYS A 119 -0.79 5.12 5.75
N ASP A 120 -1.03 4.18 4.85
CA ASP A 120 -2.08 3.16 5.01
C ASP A 120 -1.55 1.72 4.92
N ILE A 121 -0.58 1.36 5.75
CA ILE A 121 -0.08 -0.02 5.78
C ILE A 121 -0.98 -0.85 6.70
N ASN A 122 -1.68 -1.80 6.10
CA ASN A 122 -2.55 -2.75 6.77
C ASN A 122 -2.63 -4.05 5.94
N PRO A 123 -3.15 -5.17 6.47
CA PRO A 123 -3.20 -6.45 5.76
C PRO A 123 -4.00 -6.47 4.44
N SER A 124 -4.88 -5.49 4.22
CA SER A 124 -5.65 -5.36 2.97
C SER A 124 -4.80 -4.76 1.84
N ASN A 125 -3.71 -4.07 2.18
CA ASN A 125 -2.81 -3.40 1.24
C ASN A 125 -1.50 -4.18 1.04
N ILE A 126 -1.51 -5.48 1.36
CA ILE A 126 -0.38 -6.38 1.21
C ILE A 126 -0.87 -7.64 0.51
N ILE A 127 -0.26 -7.98 -0.62
CA ILE A 127 -0.53 -9.20 -1.38
C ILE A 127 0.69 -10.12 -1.29
N VAL A 128 0.44 -11.42 -1.10
CA VAL A 128 1.45 -12.45 -0.92
C VAL A 128 1.21 -13.58 -1.91
N ASN A 129 2.24 -13.98 -2.63
CA ASN A 129 2.24 -15.21 -3.42
C ASN A 129 3.17 -16.22 -2.74
N PHE A 130 2.62 -17.27 -2.13
CA PHE A 130 3.42 -18.29 -1.44
C PHE A 130 4.21 -19.19 -2.39
N THR A 131 3.73 -19.38 -3.62
CA THR A 131 4.40 -20.17 -4.65
C THR A 131 5.68 -19.49 -5.11
N THR A 132 5.60 -18.19 -5.45
CA THR A 132 6.78 -17.40 -5.86
C THR A 132 7.55 -16.81 -4.68
N ARG A 133 6.97 -16.85 -3.47
CA ARG A 133 7.46 -16.23 -2.23
C ARG A 133 7.59 -14.70 -2.34
N GLU A 134 6.87 -14.08 -3.26
CA GLU A 134 6.83 -12.64 -3.44
C GLU A 134 5.78 -11.99 -2.52
N LEU A 135 6.09 -10.78 -2.09
CA LEU A 135 5.18 -9.91 -1.36
C LEU A 135 5.21 -8.53 -2.00
N LYS A 136 4.04 -7.93 -2.18
CA LYS A 136 3.91 -6.60 -2.76
C LYS A 136 2.96 -5.74 -1.93
N ILE A 137 3.42 -4.55 -1.60
CA ILE A 137 2.61 -3.48 -1.03
C ILE A 137 1.87 -2.77 -2.17
N ILE A 138 0.59 -2.48 -1.95
CA ILE A 138 -0.32 -1.86 -2.91
C ILE A 138 -1.00 -0.63 -2.30
N ASP A 139 -1.69 0.14 -3.14
CA ASP A 139 -2.57 1.27 -2.79
C ASP A 139 -1.86 2.46 -2.13
N PHE A 140 -1.22 3.28 -2.97
CA PHE A 140 -0.46 4.45 -2.53
C PHE A 140 -1.30 5.75 -2.56
N ASN A 141 -2.63 5.63 -2.65
CA ASN A 141 -3.56 6.74 -2.87
C ASN A 141 -3.45 7.93 -1.88
N ILE A 142 -3.07 7.68 -0.61
CA ILE A 142 -2.89 8.73 0.42
C ILE A 142 -1.42 9.01 0.74
N SER A 143 -0.50 8.37 0.01
CA SER A 143 0.94 8.50 0.23
C SER A 143 1.43 9.94 0.07
N SER A 144 2.57 10.22 0.69
CA SER A 144 3.25 11.51 0.52
C SER A 144 4.71 11.36 0.22
N VAL A 145 5.17 12.17 -0.73
CA VAL A 145 6.58 12.46 -0.98
C VAL A 145 7.09 13.42 0.10
N LEU A 146 8.21 13.09 0.73
CA LEU A 146 8.93 13.97 1.64
C LEU A 146 9.86 14.89 0.82
N THR A 147 9.40 16.11 0.54
CA THR A 147 10.22 17.17 -0.07
C THR A 147 10.97 17.95 1.01
N ARG A 148 12.10 18.60 0.68
CA ARG A 148 12.81 19.49 1.61
C ARG A 148 11.90 20.59 2.18
N ASP A 149 10.92 21.07 1.40
CA ASP A 149 9.96 22.10 1.85
C ASP A 149 8.82 21.56 2.70
N SER A 150 8.50 20.27 2.60
CA SER A 150 7.56 19.62 3.52
C SER A 150 8.07 19.57 4.97
N TYR A 151 9.37 19.81 5.18
CA TYR A 151 9.96 20.06 6.50
C TYR A 151 9.76 21.50 7.00
N LYS A 152 9.57 22.48 6.11
CA LYS A 152 9.44 23.91 6.44
C LYS A 152 7.98 24.40 6.53
N LEU A 153 7.04 23.78 5.81
CA LEU A 153 5.68 24.31 5.62
C LEU A 153 4.63 23.89 6.67
N LYS A 154 5.01 23.54 7.90
CA LYS A 154 4.05 23.46 9.01
C LYS A 154 4.50 24.35 10.15
N ASN A 155 3.89 25.54 10.17
CA ASN A 155 4.05 26.60 11.15
C ASN A 155 4.20 26.03 12.58
N PRO A 156 5.32 26.28 13.27
CA PRO A 156 5.59 25.73 14.60
C PRO A 156 4.74 26.36 15.73
N ASN A 157 3.95 27.40 15.42
CA ASN A 157 3.24 28.20 16.44
C ASN A 157 1.87 27.65 16.88
N ILE A 158 1.52 26.41 16.54
CA ILE A 158 0.40 25.69 17.18
C ILE A 158 1.02 24.69 18.17
N LEU A 159 1.54 25.23 19.27
CA LEU A 159 2.09 24.50 20.41
C LEU A 159 1.46 25.09 21.68
N GLU A 160 0.27 24.62 22.03
CA GLU A 160 -0.18 24.63 23.42
C GLU A 160 0.15 23.27 24.04
N GLY A 161 0.89 23.28 25.15
CA GLY A 161 1.12 22.11 26.00
C GLY A 161 2.60 21.79 26.22
N THR A 162 3.16 22.41 27.25
CA THR A 162 4.48 22.14 27.86
C THR A 162 4.77 20.65 28.07
N LEU A 163 5.87 20.14 27.51
CA LEU A 163 6.62 19.02 28.11
C LEU A 163 8.12 19.09 27.72
N PRO A 164 9.06 18.97 28.67
CA PRO A 164 10.49 19.12 28.44
C PRO A 164 11.14 17.76 28.19
N TYR A 165 11.11 17.25 26.96
CA TYR A 165 12.09 16.24 26.52
C TYR A 165 12.32 16.39 25.02
N ARG A 166 13.46 17.00 24.69
CA ARG A 166 13.97 17.13 23.32
C ARG A 166 14.12 15.73 22.71
N THR A 167 13.20 15.37 21.81
CA THR A 167 13.38 14.23 20.90
C THR A 167 14.01 14.75 19.60
N PRO A 168 15.21 14.28 19.20
CA PRO A 168 15.76 14.62 17.91
C PRO A 168 15.01 13.81 16.85
N ASN A 169 14.38 14.54 15.93
CA ASN A 169 13.90 14.09 14.61
C ASN A 169 12.50 13.41 14.53
N ARG A 170 11.54 14.10 13.89
CA ARG A 170 10.15 13.64 13.66
C ARG A 170 10.01 12.43 12.73
N ILE A 171 11.06 12.07 11.99
CA ILE A 171 11.13 10.80 11.24
C ILE A 171 10.96 9.63 12.21
N TYR A 172 11.55 9.74 13.40
CA TYR A 172 11.44 8.74 14.46
C TYR A 172 10.01 8.62 15.00
N LEU A 173 9.26 9.72 15.13
CA LEU A 173 7.86 9.69 15.59
C LEU A 173 6.90 9.07 14.56
N ARG A 174 7.19 9.23 13.26
CA ARG A 174 6.39 8.59 12.19
C ARG A 174 6.76 7.12 11.99
N SER A 175 8.04 6.76 12.07
CA SER A 175 8.44 5.34 12.15
C SER A 175 7.91 4.70 13.44
N TYR A 176 7.75 5.45 14.52
CA TYR A 176 7.12 4.97 15.75
C TYR A 176 5.64 4.63 15.53
N LYS A 177 4.84 5.55 14.94
CA LYS A 177 3.43 5.26 14.53
C LYS A 177 3.33 4.09 13.56
N PHE A 178 4.31 3.95 12.68
CA PHE A 178 4.42 2.87 11.71
C PHE A 178 4.67 1.51 12.38
N ASN A 179 5.67 1.43 13.26
CA ASN A 179 5.95 0.28 14.11
C ASN A 179 4.74 -0.06 14.99
N THR A 180 3.89 0.92 15.30
CA THR A 180 2.63 0.65 16.01
C THR A 180 1.66 -0.15 15.12
N HIS A 181 1.48 0.18 13.84
CA HIS A 181 0.58 -0.58 12.96
C HIS A 181 1.08 -2.00 12.65
N LEU A 182 2.37 -2.15 12.35
CA LEU A 182 2.97 -3.48 12.19
C LEU A 182 2.94 -4.26 13.53
N GLY A 183 3.20 -3.58 14.64
CA GLY A 183 3.06 -4.13 15.99
C GLY A 183 1.64 -4.58 16.31
N PHE A 184 0.62 -3.78 15.97
CA PHE A 184 -0.78 -4.15 16.10
C PHE A 184 -1.15 -5.33 15.21
N MET A 185 -0.59 -5.43 13.99
CA MET A 185 -0.76 -6.60 13.14
C MET A 185 -0.17 -7.87 13.78
N ILE A 186 1.07 -7.78 14.31
CA ILE A 186 1.72 -8.88 15.04
C ILE A 186 0.86 -9.30 16.25
N LEU A 187 0.43 -8.34 17.06
CA LEU A 187 -0.42 -8.60 18.22
C LEU A 187 -1.75 -9.24 17.82
N ALA A 188 -2.41 -8.74 16.78
CA ALA A 188 -3.68 -9.30 16.31
C ALA A 188 -3.55 -10.77 15.87
N VAL A 189 -2.47 -11.12 15.17
CA VAL A 189 -2.21 -12.52 14.77
C VAL A 189 -1.92 -13.39 15.99
N ILE A 190 -1.14 -12.89 16.96
CA ILE A 190 -0.86 -13.60 18.22
C ILE A 190 -2.17 -13.84 18.99
N PHE A 191 -2.95 -12.80 19.28
CA PHE A 191 -4.20 -12.91 20.02
C PHE A 191 -5.21 -13.83 19.33
N HIS A 192 -5.31 -13.77 17.99
CA HIS A 192 -6.24 -14.63 17.26
C HIS A 192 -5.83 -16.11 17.32
N ASN A 193 -4.53 -16.43 17.35
CA ASN A 193 -4.08 -17.81 17.55
C ASN A 193 -4.31 -18.32 18.98
N PHE A 194 -4.11 -17.47 20.00
CA PHE A 194 -4.32 -17.83 21.41
C PHE A 194 -5.79 -17.87 21.84
N SER A 195 -6.71 -17.26 21.08
CA SER A 195 -8.15 -17.29 21.39
C SER A 195 -8.87 -18.52 20.84
N VAL A 196 -8.16 -19.38 20.09
CA VAL A 196 -8.70 -20.58 19.41
C VAL A 196 -8.02 -21.86 19.91
N SER A 197 -7.13 -21.75 20.90
CA SER A 197 -6.46 -22.84 21.62
C SER A 197 -6.95 -22.92 23.06
#